data_AF-A0A915IMJ6-F1
#
_entry.id   AF-A0A915IMJ6-F1
#
_cell.length_a   1.000
_cell.length_b   1.000
_cell.length_c   1.000
_cell.angle_alpha   90.00
_cell.angle_beta   90.00
_cell.angle_gamma   90.00
#
_symmetry.space_group_name_H-M   'P 1'
#
loop_
_entity.id
_entity.type
_entity.pdbx_description
1 polymer ?
#
loop_
_entity_poly.entity_id
_entity_poly.type
_entity_poly.pdbx_seq_one_letter_code
_entity_poly.pdbx_strand_id
1 'polypeptide(L)'
;MKLPQVRNHQQQAQEFTTIGSWRFDELLPGKREGFFSCNGSLTTPPCLEIVRWIILSEPVPISSQQVHYDVVLKEWLSHMHFFKSI
;
A
#
# COMPACT_ATOMS: atom_id res chain seq x y z
N MET A 1 18.61 25.94 47.92
CA MET A 1 18.85 25.07 46.75
C MET A 1 17.53 24.99 45.97
N LYS A 2 17.45 25.59 44.77
CA LYS A 2 16.21 25.64 43.96
C LYS A 2 16.30 24.59 42.85
N LEU A 3 15.30 23.71 42.76
CA LEU A 3 15.22 22.68 41.71
C LEU A 3 14.97 23.33 40.34
N PRO A 4 15.66 22.88 39.26
CA PRO A 4 15.42 23.41 37.93
C PRO A 4 14.02 22.98 37.46
N GLN A 5 13.28 23.92 36.87
CA GLN A 5 11.98 23.64 36.30
C GLN A 5 12.14 22.80 35.02
N VAL A 6 11.34 21.74 34.92
CA VAL A 6 11.25 20.90 33.72
C VAL A 6 10.70 21.77 32.58
N ARG A 7 11.46 21.85 31.48
CA ARG A 7 11.07 22.58 30.29
C ARG A 7 9.94 21.79 29.61
N ASN A 8 8.71 22.31 29.67
CA ASN A 8 7.59 21.71 28.94
C ASN A 8 7.85 21.81 27.45
N HIS A 9 8.25 20.69 26.83
CA HIS A 9 8.21 20.55 25.39
C HIS A 9 6.72 20.56 25.00
N GLN A 10 6.23 21.71 24.52
CA GLN A 10 4.94 21.76 23.86
C GLN A 10 5.02 20.80 22.67
N GLN A 11 4.38 19.65 22.81
CA GLN A 11 4.18 18.72 21.70
C GLN A 11 3.34 19.47 20.68
N GLN A 12 3.91 19.76 19.53
CA GLN A 12 3.16 20.28 18.39
C GLN A 12 2.10 19.23 18.05
N ALA A 13 0.83 19.62 18.06
CA ALA A 13 -0.25 18.75 17.66
C ALA A 13 -0.04 18.36 16.19
N GLN A 14 0.33 17.10 15.93
CA GLN A 14 0.27 16.56 14.59
C GLN A 14 -1.20 16.46 14.20
N GLU A 15 -1.59 17.20 13.16
CA GLU A 15 -2.92 17.13 12.58
C GLU A 15 -3.05 15.78 11.87
N PHE A 16 -3.65 14.80 12.56
CA PHE A 16 -3.89 13.48 12.00
C PHE A 16 -5.14 13.53 11.11
N THR A 17 -4.93 13.57 9.80
CA THR A 17 -6.02 13.29 8.85
C THR A 17 -6.34 11.80 8.93
N THR A 18 -7.51 11.46 9.46
CA THR A 18 -7.98 10.07 9.48
C THR A 18 -8.40 9.71 8.07
N ILE A 19 -7.74 8.73 7.46
CA ILE A 19 -8.22 8.11 6.23
C ILE A 19 -9.55 7.46 6.57
N GLY A 20 -10.60 7.73 5.78
CA GLY A 20 -11.96 7.22 6.05
C GLY A 20 -11.99 5.72 6.36
N SER A 21 -13.02 5.27 7.08
CA SER A 21 -13.18 3.84 7.39
C SER A 21 -13.59 3.06 6.13
N TRP A 22 -12.90 1.95 5.85
CA TRP A 22 -13.18 1.05 4.72
C TRP A 22 -13.45 -0.36 5.22
N ARG A 23 -14.36 -1.09 4.54
CA ARG A 23 -14.52 -2.53 4.74
C ARG A 23 -13.67 -3.28 3.73
N PHE A 24 -12.80 -4.17 4.20
CA PHE A 24 -11.93 -4.96 3.32
C PHE A 24 -12.70 -5.82 2.32
N ASP A 25 -13.90 -6.28 2.68
CA ASP A 25 -14.75 -7.05 1.76
C ASP A 25 -15.15 -6.29 0.50
N GLU A 26 -15.21 -4.96 0.57
CA GLU A 26 -15.56 -4.08 -0.56
C GLU A 26 -14.39 -3.91 -1.54
N LEU A 27 -13.17 -4.24 -1.11
CA LEU A 27 -11.95 -4.22 -1.92
C LEU A 27 -11.67 -5.57 -2.59
N LEU A 28 -12.53 -6.57 -2.37
CA LEU A 28 -12.41 -7.89 -2.97
C LEU A 28 -13.49 -8.09 -4.03
N PRO A 29 -13.25 -8.97 -5.02
CA PRO A 29 -14.27 -9.34 -5.99
C PRO A 29 -15.48 -9.96 -5.30
N GLY A 30 -16.66 -9.74 -5.88
CA GLY A 30 -17.92 -10.31 -5.37
C GLY A 30 -17.93 -11.85 -5.40
N LYS A 31 -17.26 -12.47 -6.37
CA LYS A 31 -17.05 -13.92 -6.46
C LYS A 31 -15.60 -14.25 -6.12
N ARG A 32 -15.40 -15.20 -5.21
CA ARG A 32 -14.06 -15.55 -4.66
C ARG A 32 -13.68 -17.03 -4.85
N GLU A 33 -14.56 -17.80 -5.49
CA GLU A 33 -14.43 -19.26 -5.64
C GLU A 33 -13.34 -19.66 -6.64
N GLY A 34 -12.99 -18.77 -7.58
CA GLY A 34 -11.88 -18.96 -8.50
C GLY A 34 -10.61 -18.24 -8.02
N PHE A 35 -9.57 -19.00 -7.70
CA PHE A 35 -8.24 -18.45 -7.44
C PHE A 35 -7.13 -19.43 -7.82
N PHE A 36 -5.94 -18.89 -8.07
CA PHE A 36 -4.70 -19.63 -8.23
C PHE A 36 -3.79 -19.38 -7.04
N SER A 37 -3.18 -20.44 -6.51
CA SER A 37 -2.16 -20.35 -5.47
C SER A 37 -0.81 -20.70 -6.05
N CYS A 38 0.14 -19.78 -5.99
CA CYS A 38 1.48 -19.95 -6.54
C CYS A 38 2.53 -19.60 -5.49
N ASN A 39 3.61 -20.39 -5.41
CA ASN A 39 4.80 -19.95 -4.70
C ASN A 39 5.57 -18.96 -5.59
N GLY A 40 6.17 -17.94 -5.00
CA GLY A 40 6.93 -16.94 -5.73
C GLY A 40 7.76 -16.03 -4.82
N SER A 41 8.24 -14.93 -5.40
CA SER A 41 9.08 -13.95 -4.73
C SER A 41 8.35 -12.67 -4.38
N LEU A 42 8.97 -11.87 -3.49
CA LEU A 42 8.63 -10.45 -3.36
C LEU A 42 8.82 -9.75 -4.71
N THR A 43 7.88 -8.89 -5.10
CA THR A 43 7.95 -8.12 -6.36
C THR A 43 8.83 -6.88 -6.27
N THR A 44 9.45 -6.68 -5.11
CA THR A 44 10.44 -5.64 -4.85
C THR A 44 11.67 -6.27 -4.19
N PRO A 45 12.87 -5.71 -4.43
CA PRO A 45 14.10 -6.15 -3.78
C PRO A 45 13.93 -6.30 -2.28
N PRO A 46 14.51 -7.36 -1.68
CA PRO A 46 15.49 -8.29 -2.26
C PRO A 46 14.89 -9.49 -3.04
N CYS A 47 13.63 -9.42 -3.47
CA CYS A 47 13.00 -10.43 -4.33
C CYS A 47 13.03 -11.86 -3.76
N LEU A 48 12.89 -12.00 -2.44
CA LEU A 48 12.99 -13.29 -1.75
C LEU A 48 11.85 -14.24 -2.14
N GLU A 49 12.19 -15.48 -2.50
CA GLU A 49 11.27 -16.57 -2.87
C GLU A 49 10.61 -17.23 -1.65
N ILE A 50 9.90 -16.43 -0.87
CA ILE A 50 9.25 -16.85 0.37
C ILE A 50 7.74 -16.59 0.38
N VAL A 51 7.19 -16.12 -0.74
CA VAL A 51 5.80 -15.66 -0.83
C VAL A 51 4.93 -16.78 -1.41
N ARG A 52 3.74 -16.95 -0.83
CA ARG A 52 2.63 -17.66 -1.48
C ARG A 52 1.61 -16.63 -1.94
N TRP A 53 1.50 -16.47 -3.25
CA TRP A 53 0.55 -15.56 -3.90
C TRP A 53 -0.81 -16.23 -4.06
N ILE A 54 -1.87 -15.51 -3.72
CA ILE A 54 -3.26 -15.86 -4.04
C ILE A 54 -3.74 -14.89 -5.11
N ILE A 55 -3.98 -15.41 -6.31
CA ILE A 55 -4.43 -14.62 -7.46
C ILE A 55 -5.91 -14.93 -7.68
N LEU A 56 -6.77 -13.96 -7.38
CA LEU A 56 -8.21 -14.10 -7.61
C LEU A 56 -8.53 -14.00 -9.10
N SER A 57 -9.42 -14.87 -9.59
CA SER A 57 -9.74 -14.94 -11.02
C SER A 57 -10.59 -13.76 -11.50
N GLU A 58 -11.40 -13.18 -10.62
CA GLU A 58 -12.28 -12.07 -10.93
C GLU A 58 -11.64 -10.73 -10.55
N PRO A 59 -11.75 -9.68 -11.38
CA PRO A 59 -11.26 -8.35 -11.04
C PRO A 59 -12.24 -7.57 -10.15
N VAL A 60 -11.75 -6.51 -9.51
CA VAL A 60 -12.59 -5.48 -8.87
C VAL A 60 -12.76 -4.32 -9.86
N PRO A 61 -14.01 -3.91 -10.18
CA PRO A 61 -14.24 -2.83 -11.13
C PRO A 61 -13.85 -1.47 -10.53
N ILE A 62 -13.22 -0.62 -11.35
CA ILE A 62 -12.94 0.77 -11.03
C ILE A 62 -13.47 1.66 -12.16
N SER A 63 -14.14 2.77 -11.81
CA SER A 63 -14.62 3.72 -12.80
C SER A 63 -13.49 4.62 -13.30
N SER A 64 -13.60 5.14 -14.53
CA SER A 64 -12.59 6.04 -15.10
C SER A 64 -12.37 7.30 -14.25
N GLN A 65 -13.38 7.77 -13.52
CA GLN A 65 -13.26 8.93 -12.63
C GLN A 65 -12.44 8.64 -11.38
N GLN A 66 -12.39 7.38 -10.94
CA GLN A 66 -11.57 6.95 -9.81
C GLN A 66 -10.10 6.72 -10.20
N VAL A 67 -9.81 6.52 -11.48
CA VAL A 67 -8.44 6.34 -11.98
C VAL A 67 -7.74 7.69 -12.08
N HIS A 68 -6.86 7.98 -11.11
CA HIS A 68 -5.99 9.15 -11.18
C HIS A 68 -4.67 8.77 -11.85
N TYR A 69 -4.63 8.91 -13.19
CA TYR A 69 -3.50 8.47 -14.01
C TYR A 69 -2.16 9.09 -13.58
N ASP A 70 -2.14 10.33 -13.08
CA ASP A 70 -0.89 10.96 -12.62
C ASP A 70 -0.28 10.26 -11.41
N VAL A 71 -1.11 9.70 -10.51
CA VAL A 71 -0.64 8.90 -9.36
C VAL A 71 -0.18 7.54 -9.85
N VAL A 72 -0.99 6.88 -10.68
CA VAL A 72 -0.68 5.57 -11.25
C VAL A 72 0.66 5.64 -12.00
N LEU A 73 0.81 6.56 -12.95
CA LEU A 73 1.99 6.66 -13.79
C LEU A 73 3.25 7.07 -13.01
N LYS A 74 3.14 7.91 -11.97
CA LYS A 74 4.31 8.29 -11.15
C LYS A 74 4.84 7.10 -10.35
N GLU A 75 3.96 6.29 -9.76
CA GLU A 75 4.34 5.08 -9.04
C GLU A 75 4.97 4.03 -9.98
N TRP A 76 4.37 3.80 -11.15
CA TRP A 76 4.92 2.87 -12.14
C TRP A 76 6.28 3.33 -12.69
N LEU A 77 6.45 4.61 -12.99
CA LEU A 77 7.72 5.14 -13.48
C LEU A 77 8.81 5.12 -12.39
N SER A 78 8.47 5.42 -11.14
CA SER A 78 9.44 5.39 -10.03
C SER A 78 9.99 3.99 -9.79
N HIS A 79 9.13 2.96 -9.76
CA HIS A 79 9.57 1.57 -9.56
C HIS A 79 10.23 0.94 -10.81
N MET A 80 9.90 1.38 -12.03
CA MET A 80 10.55 0.84 -13.24
C MET A 80 11.97 1.38 -13.51
N HIS A 81 12.41 2.46 -12.86
CA HIS A 81 13.83 2.83 -12.87
C HIS A 81 14.71 1.76 -12.19
N PHE A 82 14.15 0.98 -11.26
CA PHE A 82 14.85 -0.13 -10.62
C PHE A 82 15.12 -1.31 -11.58
N PHE A 83 14.19 -1.60 -12.50
CA PHE A 83 14.26 -2.76 -13.40
C PHE A 83 15.12 -2.55 -14.66
N LYS A 84 15.53 -1.31 -14.98
CA LYS A 84 16.40 -1.02 -16.14
C LYS A 84 17.90 -1.07 -15.83
N SER A 85 18.27 -1.41 -14.59
CA SER A 85 19.67 -1.46 -14.13
C SER A 85 20.14 -2.89 -13.80
N ILE A 86 19.51 -3.90 -14.40
CA ILE A 86 19.99 -5.28 -14.55
C ILE A 86 20.05 -5.55 -16.06
#